data_AF-A0A924YSN1-F1
#
_entry.id   AF-A0A924YSN1-F1
#
_cell.length_a   1.000
_cell.length_b   1.000
_cell.length_c   1.000
_cell.angle_alpha   90.00
_cell.angle_beta   90.00
_cell.angle_gamma   90.00
#
_symmetry.space_group_name_H-M   'P 1'
#
loop_
_entity.id
_entity.type
_entity.pdbx_description
1 polymer ?
#
loop_
_entity_poly.entity_id
_entity_poly.type
_entity_poly.pdbx_seq_one_letter_code
_entity_poly.pdbx_strand_id
1 'polypeptide(L)'
;MERFRDVDPGELRLSPGRQDGAKRSKYLRQVQQFGGEIDGMPPLEVTEGMNAELMINDGVTRATRCHYLAAGRLVPIEVIDVRPNANFSRLRRVREAPPPS
;
A
#
# COMPACT_ATOMS: atom_id res chain seq x y z
N MET A 1 13.42 15.36 -0.78
CA MET A 1 12.26 14.46 -0.59
C MET A 1 12.50 13.61 0.64
N GLU A 2 11.44 13.34 1.38
CA GLU A 2 11.50 12.53 2.59
C GLU A 2 11.44 11.05 2.21
N ARG A 3 12.50 10.29 2.56
CA ARG A 3 12.60 8.88 2.20
C ARG A 3 11.61 8.01 2.96
N PHE A 4 11.33 8.34 4.21
CA PHE A 4 10.38 7.63 5.06
C PHE A 4 9.27 8.57 5.50
N ARG A 5 8.01 8.15 5.41
CA ARG A 5 6.88 8.94 5.90
C ARG A 5 5.68 8.04 6.20
N ASP A 6 4.77 8.56 7.01
CA ASP A 6 3.51 7.90 7.32
C ASP A 6 2.40 8.39 6.38
N VAL A 7 1.65 7.45 5.78
CA VAL A 7 0.58 7.75 4.83
C VAL A 7 -0.64 6.88 5.07
N ASP A 8 -1.80 7.32 4.57
CA ASP A 8 -2.99 6.47 4.54
C ASP A 8 -2.76 5.32 3.54
N PRO A 9 -2.79 4.05 3.97
CA PRO A 9 -2.60 2.92 3.08
C PRO A 9 -3.66 2.85 1.97
N GLY A 10 -4.85 3.41 2.19
CA GLY A 10 -5.95 3.48 1.22
C GLY A 10 -5.65 4.36 0.02
N GLU A 11 -4.76 5.35 0.16
CA GLU A 11 -4.41 6.32 -0.90
C GLU A 11 -3.32 5.81 -1.85
N LEU A 12 -2.60 4.76 -1.46
CA LEU A 12 -1.53 4.19 -2.25
C LEU A 12 -2.07 3.55 -3.54
N ARG A 13 -1.37 3.77 -4.66
CA ARG A 13 -1.65 3.17 -5.96
C ARG A 13 -1.12 1.74 -6.01
N LEU A 14 -1.92 0.83 -6.53
CA LEU A 14 -1.52 -0.56 -6.79
C LEU A 14 -0.60 -0.62 -8.01
N SER A 15 0.38 -1.53 -8.00
CA SER A 15 1.20 -1.77 -9.19
C SER A 15 0.38 -2.38 -10.34
N PRO A 16 0.81 -2.23 -11.61
CA PRO A 16 0.07 -2.75 -12.77
C PRO A 16 -0.31 -4.24 -12.67
N GLY A 17 0.55 -5.08 -12.08
CA GLY A 17 0.28 -6.52 -11.89
C GLY A 17 -0.56 -6.88 -10.66
N ARG A 18 -1.10 -5.88 -9.94
CA ARG A 18 -1.85 -6.03 -8.68
C ARG A 18 -3.11 -5.17 -8.66
N GLN A 19 -3.69 -4.84 -9.80
CA GLN A 19 -4.93 -4.04 -9.87
C GLN A 19 -6.15 -4.74 -9.23
N ASP A 20 -6.11 -6.06 -9.06
CA ASP A 20 -7.11 -6.81 -8.28
C ASP A 20 -6.87 -6.75 -6.76
N GLY A 21 -5.82 -6.06 -6.32
CA GLY A 21 -5.44 -5.93 -4.91
C GLY A 21 -4.62 -7.12 -4.38
N ALA A 22 -4.77 -7.37 -3.07
CA ALA A 22 -4.03 -8.40 -2.37
C ALA A 22 -4.50 -9.81 -2.78
N LYS A 23 -3.54 -10.74 -2.92
CA LYS A 23 -3.86 -12.16 -3.12
C LYS A 23 -4.48 -12.73 -1.83
N ARG A 24 -5.67 -13.33 -1.95
CA ARG A 24 -6.46 -13.89 -0.84
C ARG A 24 -5.65 -14.72 0.14
N SER A 25 -4.90 -15.72 -0.33
CA SER A 25 -4.12 -16.61 0.53
C SER A 25 -3.06 -15.87 1.34
N LYS A 26 -2.41 -14.86 0.76
CA LYS A 26 -1.44 -14.01 1.46
C LYS A 26 -2.13 -13.09 2.48
N TYR A 27 -3.29 -12.55 2.11
CA TYR A 27 -4.09 -11.70 2.99
C TYR A 27 -4.55 -12.45 4.24
N LEU A 28 -5.22 -13.59 4.08
CA LEU A 28 -5.71 -14.40 5.21
C LEU A 28 -4.57 -14.80 6.16
N ARG A 29 -3.41 -15.19 5.61
CA ARG A 29 -2.22 -15.48 6.43
C ARG A 29 -1.75 -14.27 7.24
N GLN A 30 -1.70 -13.10 6.61
CA GLN A 30 -1.31 -11.84 7.26
C GLN A 30 -2.31 -11.43 8.34
N VAL A 31 -3.61 -11.58 8.08
CA VAL A 31 -4.67 -11.32 9.07
C VAL A 31 -4.57 -12.27 10.26
N GLN A 32 -4.37 -13.57 10.02
CA GLN A 32 -4.24 -14.55 11.10
C GLN A 32 -3.01 -14.27 11.99
N GLN A 33 -1.90 -13.82 11.38
CA GLN A 33 -0.66 -13.61 12.11
C GLN A 33 -0.61 -12.26 12.84
N PHE A 34 -1.19 -11.21 12.27
CA PHE A 34 -0.99 -9.83 12.74
C PHE A 34 -2.27 -9.04 13.01
N GLY A 35 -3.44 -9.54 12.62
CA GLY A 35 -4.71 -8.82 12.76
C GLY A 35 -4.64 -7.41 12.16
N GLY A 36 -5.02 -6.39 12.94
CA GLY A 36 -4.88 -4.97 12.60
C GLY A 36 -3.60 -4.31 13.11
N GLU A 37 -2.65 -5.06 13.69
CA GLU A 37 -1.46 -4.47 14.31
C GLU A 37 -0.50 -3.87 13.27
N ILE A 38 -0.01 -2.67 13.52
CA ILE A 38 0.94 -1.94 12.66
C ILE A 38 2.30 -1.80 13.33
N ASP A 39 2.37 -1.91 14.65
CA ASP A 39 3.60 -1.71 15.39
C ASP A 39 4.65 -2.77 14.99
N GLY A 40 5.85 -2.32 14.63
CA GLY A 40 6.91 -3.19 14.12
C GLY A 40 6.67 -3.73 12.70
N MET A 41 5.60 -3.32 12.00
CA MET A 41 5.40 -3.65 10.59
C MET A 41 6.52 -2.99 9.77
N PRO A 42 7.25 -3.74 8.92
CA PRO A 42 8.26 -3.12 8.06
C PRO A 42 7.59 -2.13 7.10
N PRO A 43 8.29 -1.07 6.68
CA PRO A 43 7.73 -0.08 5.77
C PRO A 43 7.29 -0.71 4.45
N LEU A 44 6.32 -0.08 3.79
CA LEU A 44 5.94 -0.42 2.43
C LEU A 44 6.87 0.29 1.45
N GLU A 45 7.38 -0.42 0.45
CA GLU A 45 8.24 0.19 -0.56
C GLU A 45 7.38 0.82 -1.65
N VAL A 46 7.65 2.08 -1.97
CA VAL A 46 6.89 2.83 -2.97
C VAL A 46 7.79 3.55 -3.97
N THR A 47 7.25 3.78 -5.16
CA THR A 47 7.77 4.74 -6.14
C THR A 47 6.91 5.99 -6.09
N GLU A 48 7.53 7.17 -5.96
CA GLU A 48 6.82 8.43 -6.13
C GLU A 48 6.76 8.83 -7.61
N GLY A 49 5.58 9.18 -8.09
CA GLY A 49 5.30 9.62 -9.46
C GLY A 49 4.99 11.11 -9.56
N MET A 50 4.43 11.49 -10.70
CA MET A 50 3.88 12.83 -10.93
C MET A 50 2.86 13.19 -9.84
N ASN A 51 2.80 14.47 -9.45
CA ASN A 51 1.87 14.99 -8.43
C ASN A 51 1.97 14.27 -7.07
N ALA A 52 3.17 13.80 -6.70
CA ALA A 52 3.44 13.06 -5.47
C ALA A 52 2.59 11.79 -5.28
N GLU A 53 2.08 11.19 -6.38
CA GLU A 53 1.37 9.92 -6.31
C GLU A 53 2.33 8.79 -5.93
N LEU A 54 1.90 7.92 -5.02
CA LEU A 54 2.72 6.83 -4.51
C LEU A 54 2.21 5.49 -5.03
N MET A 55 3.02 4.79 -5.81
CA MET A 55 2.73 3.42 -6.25
C MET A 55 3.49 2.41 -5.41
N ILE A 56 2.78 1.41 -4.89
CA ILE A 56 3.36 0.31 -4.13
C ILE A 56 4.22 -0.57 -5.02
N ASN A 57 5.50 -0.70 -4.68
CA ASN A 57 6.42 -1.69 -5.23
C ASN A 57 6.33 -3.01 -4.43
N ASP A 58 6.37 -2.91 -3.10
CA ASP A 58 6.17 -4.04 -2.18
C ASP A 58 5.24 -3.69 -1.02
N GLY A 59 4.44 -4.68 -0.60
CA GLY A 59 3.58 -4.55 0.57
C GLY A 59 2.09 -4.37 0.28
N VAL A 60 1.61 -4.64 -0.93
CA VAL A 60 0.16 -4.59 -1.29
C VAL A 60 -0.70 -5.31 -0.24
N THR A 61 -0.31 -6.52 0.18
CA THR A 61 -1.07 -7.28 1.20
C THR A 61 -1.09 -6.59 2.57
N ARG A 62 0.02 -5.98 2.97
CA ARG A 62 0.13 -5.25 4.24
C ARG A 62 -0.73 -3.98 4.18
N ALA A 63 -0.62 -3.20 3.10
CA ALA A 63 -1.44 -2.01 2.87
C ALA A 63 -2.94 -2.35 2.90
N THR A 64 -3.36 -3.40 2.18
CA THR A 64 -4.76 -3.86 2.18
C THR A 64 -5.22 -4.27 3.58
N ARG A 65 -4.42 -5.04 4.33
CA ARG A 65 -4.73 -5.42 5.72
C ARG A 65 -4.93 -4.21 6.61
N CYS A 66 -4.00 -3.26 6.60
CA CYS A 66 -4.07 -2.06 7.42
C CYS A 66 -5.27 -1.19 7.03
N HIS A 67 -5.55 -1.03 5.74
CA HIS A 67 -6.71 -0.28 5.28
C HIS A 67 -8.03 -0.86 5.84
N TYR A 68 -8.21 -2.19 5.80
CA TYR A 68 -9.45 -2.83 6.23
C TYR A 68 -9.56 -3.08 7.74
N LEU A 69 -8.44 -3.33 8.44
CA LEU A 69 -8.44 -3.75 9.84
C LEU A 69 -7.89 -2.70 10.81
N ALA A 70 -7.29 -1.63 10.30
CA ALA A 70 -6.69 -0.54 11.09
C ALA A 70 -7.11 0.83 10.53
N ALA A 71 -8.40 0.98 10.25
CA ALA A 71 -8.96 2.20 9.65
C ALA A 71 -8.54 3.46 10.44
N GLY A 72 -8.07 4.48 9.70
CA GLY A 72 -7.59 5.74 10.28
C GLY A 72 -6.15 5.70 10.80
N ARG A 73 -5.48 4.54 10.83
CA ARG A 73 -4.04 4.47 11.13
C ARG A 73 -3.22 4.68 9.86
N LEU A 74 -2.19 5.52 9.96
CA LEU A 74 -1.18 5.67 8.93
C LEU A 74 -0.19 4.50 8.97
N VAL A 75 0.43 4.20 7.84
CA VAL A 75 1.47 3.17 7.72
C VAL A 75 2.78 3.78 7.27
N PRO A 76 3.93 3.26 7.78
CA PRO A 76 5.23 3.72 7.33
C PRO A 76 5.48 3.26 5.90
N ILE A 77 5.99 4.17 5.08
CA ILE A 77 6.46 3.87 3.73
C ILE A 77 7.92 4.26 3.58
N GLU A 78 8.58 3.62 2.61
CA GLU A 78 9.89 4.00 2.11
C GLU A 78 9.78 4.33 0.61
N VAL A 79 10.11 5.56 0.24
CA VAL A 79 10.23 5.98 -1.16
C VAL A 79 11.58 5.50 -1.68
N ILE A 80 11.57 4.43 -2.49
CA ILE A 80 12.81 3.81 -3.02
C ILE A 80 13.20 4.34 -4.41
N ASP A 81 12.26 4.99 -5.11
CA ASP A 81 12.47 5.55 -6.43
C ASP A 81 11.55 6.77 -6.65
N VAL A 82 11.99 7.71 -7.48
CA VAL A 82 11.26 8.94 -7.81
C VAL A 82 11.23 9.10 -9.33
N ARG A 83 10.03 9.05 -9.90
CA ARG A 83 9.76 9.13 -11.33
C ARG A 83 8.81 10.29 -11.62
N PRO A 84 9.31 11.54 -11.70
CA PRO A 84 8.47 12.73 -11.79
C PRO A 84 7.57 12.75 -13.05
N ASN A 85 7.96 12.02 -14.10
CA ASN A 85 7.21 11.90 -15.36
C ASN A 85 6.26 10.68 -15.40
N ALA A 86 6.29 9.80 -14.39
CA ALA A 86 5.41 8.64 -14.33
C ALA A 86 4.05 9.04 -13.78
N ASN A 87 2.99 8.82 -14.57
CA ASN A 87 1.62 9.11 -14.17
C ASN A 87 0.94 7.83 -13.63
N PHE A 88 0.62 7.80 -12.34
CA PHE A 88 -0.01 6.65 -11.67
C PHE A 88 -1.51 6.82 -11.48
N SER A 89 -2.11 7.92 -11.96
CA SER A 89 -3.48 8.31 -11.67
C SER A 89 -4.54 7.32 -12.17
N ARG A 90 -4.18 6.52 -13.20
CA ARG A 90 -5.02 5.47 -13.76
C ARG A 90 -4.93 4.13 -13.03
N LEU A 91 -3.96 3.97 -12.14
CA LEU A 91 -3.84 2.77 -11.31
C LEU A 91 -4.86 2.87 -10.17
N ARG A 92 -5.51 1.76 -9.85
CA ARG A 92 -6.43 1.70 -8.71
C ARG A 92 -5.70 1.98 -7.42
N ARG A 93 -6.37 2.66 -6.50
CA ARG A 93 -5.93 2.80 -5.11
C ARG A 93 -6.25 1.53 -4.32
N VAL A 94 -5.57 1.32 -3.21
CA VAL A 94 -5.86 0.21 -2.29
C VAL A 94 -7.32 0.23 -1.84
N ARG A 95 -7.86 1.41 -1.47
CA ARG A 95 -9.27 1.57 -1.05
C ARG A 95 -10.29 1.23 -2.12
N GLU A 96 -9.89 1.24 -3.39
CA GLU A 96 -10.76 0.93 -4.51
C GLU A 96 -10.81 -0.56 -4.80
N ALA A 97 -9.80 -1.33 -4.37
CA ALA A 97 -9.76 -2.78 -4.56
C ALA A 97 -10.64 -3.50 -3.53
N PRO A 98 -11.46 -4.48 -3.94
CA PRO A 98 -12.33 -5.20 -3.02
C PRO A 98 -11.52 -5.91 -1.94
N PRO A 99 -12.10 -6.12 -0.74
CA PRO A 99 -11.46 -6.95 0.27
C PRO A 99 -11.28 -8.36 -0.30
N PRO A 100 -10.16 -9.04 -0.03
CA PRO A 100 -9.98 -10.41 -0.49
C PRO A 100 -11.01 -11.33 0.20
N SER A 101 -12.05 -11.73 -0.52
CA SER A 101 -13.07 -12.74 -0.13
C SER A 101 -12.47 -14.13 -0.06
#